data_AF-A0A2V2A804-F1
#
_entry.id   AF-A0A2V2A804-F1
#
_cell.length_a   1.000
_cell.length_b   1.000
_cell.length_c   1.000
_cell.angle_alpha   90.00
_cell.angle_beta   90.00
_cell.angle_gamma   90.00
#
_symmetry.space_group_name_H-M   'P 1'
#
loop_
_entity.id
_entity.type
_entity.pdbx_description
1 polymer ?
#
loop_
_entity_poly.entity_id
_entity_poly.type
_entity_poly.pdbx_seq_one_letter_code
_entity_poly.pdbx_strand_id
1 'polypeptide(L)'
;MKNTMGWKFWLFLIVMTGATGTQAAEINFSSATDFTRMELLLKDNDRLHSEFEMNVTLSPEATERMQCITRESIGQKLTLLINGWKVSTATVQSVLGSQFRVSIPTAIAKDLLPTLVD
;
A
#
# COMPACT_ATOMS: atom_id res chain seq x y z
N MET A 1 44.86 36.36 31.67
CA MET A 1 44.20 37.14 30.61
C MET A 1 44.48 36.41 29.29
N LYS A 2 43.54 35.57 28.82
CA LYS A 2 42.51 35.86 27.80
C LYS A 2 43.04 35.72 26.35
N ASN A 3 42.95 34.47 25.87
CA ASN A 3 42.47 33.97 24.56
C ASN A 3 42.89 34.65 23.25
N THR A 4 43.50 33.87 22.34
CA THR A 4 43.24 33.94 20.87
C THR A 4 43.47 32.55 20.25
N MET A 5 42.52 31.61 20.37
CA MET A 5 41.56 31.22 19.32
C MET A 5 42.19 31.06 17.92
N GLY A 6 42.93 29.95 17.73
CA GLY A 6 43.28 29.41 16.41
C GLY A 6 42.03 28.83 15.75
N TRP A 7 41.40 29.66 14.93
CA TRP A 7 40.17 29.43 14.19
C TRP A 7 40.32 28.26 13.19
N LYS A 8 39.91 27.06 13.60
CA LYS A 8 39.83 25.89 12.72
C LYS A 8 38.52 25.97 11.93
N PHE A 9 38.60 26.43 10.68
CA PHE A 9 37.49 26.33 9.73
C PHE A 9 37.20 24.85 9.44
N TRP A 10 36.22 24.30 10.13
CA TRP A 10 35.65 22.99 9.82
C TRP A 10 34.68 23.18 8.67
N LEU A 11 35.02 22.66 7.49
CA LEU A 11 34.14 22.60 6.32
C LEU A 11 32.93 21.71 6.67
N PHE A 12 31.82 22.34 7.04
CA PHE A 12 30.51 21.69 7.11
C PHE A 12 30.04 21.41 5.68
N LEU A 13 30.42 20.23 5.17
CA LEU A 13 29.85 19.66 3.95
C LEU A 13 28.45 19.13 4.31
N ILE A 14 27.45 20.00 4.22
CA ILE A 14 26.03 19.60 4.23
C ILE A 14 25.77 18.97 2.87
N VAL A 15 26.00 17.66 2.76
CA VAL A 15 25.43 16.87 1.68
C VAL A 15 23.95 16.72 2.01
N MET A 16 23.14 17.40 1.21
CA MET A 16 21.70 17.25 1.13
C MET A 16 21.40 15.75 0.98
N THR A 17 20.97 15.09 2.05
CA THR A 17 20.34 13.79 1.93
C THR A 17 19.04 14.04 1.17
N GLY A 18 19.09 13.81 -0.14
CA GLY A 18 17.90 13.63 -0.93
C GLY A 18 17.14 12.47 -0.31
N ALA A 19 16.19 12.80 0.57
CA ALA A 19 15.11 11.90 0.91
C ALA A 19 14.34 11.73 -0.41
N THR A 20 14.77 10.79 -1.23
CA THR A 20 13.86 10.08 -2.12
C THR A 20 12.91 9.33 -1.18
N GLY A 21 12.00 10.07 -0.56
CA GLY A 21 10.87 9.50 0.14
C GLY A 21 10.16 8.70 -0.93
N THR A 22 10.36 7.38 -0.89
CA THR A 22 9.56 6.42 -1.63
C THR A 22 8.15 6.58 -1.09
N GLN A 23 7.42 7.58 -1.58
CA GLN A 23 5.99 7.69 -1.33
C GLN A 23 5.41 6.42 -1.93
N ALA A 24 4.83 5.60 -1.07
CA ALA A 24 4.11 4.45 -1.57
C ALA A 24 2.98 5.01 -2.44
N ALA A 25 2.91 4.60 -3.70
CA ALA A 25 1.75 4.92 -4.52
C ALA A 25 0.50 4.41 -3.79
N GLU A 26 -0.61 5.12 -3.89
CA GLU A 26 -1.85 4.72 -3.23
C GLU A 26 -2.91 4.47 -4.29
N ILE A 27 -3.64 3.37 -4.13
CA ILE A 27 -4.82 3.08 -4.95
C ILE A 27 -5.98 2.77 -4.03
N ASN A 28 -7.08 3.51 -4.19
CA ASN A 28 -8.30 3.32 -3.44
C ASN A 28 -9.40 2.78 -4.35
N PHE A 29 -9.97 1.64 -3.97
CA PHE A 29 -11.13 1.04 -4.62
C PHE A 29 -12.38 1.20 -3.77
N SER A 30 -13.49 1.49 -4.41
CA SER A 30 -14.82 1.43 -3.81
C SER A 30 -15.44 0.06 -4.02
N SER A 31 -15.91 -0.58 -2.95
CA SER A 31 -16.56 -1.89 -3.07
C SER A 31 -17.84 -1.87 -3.90
N ALA A 32 -18.52 -0.72 -3.94
CA ALA A 32 -19.79 -0.55 -4.64
C ALA A 32 -19.66 -0.46 -6.17
N THR A 33 -18.54 0.08 -6.68
CA THR A 33 -18.40 0.40 -8.12
C THR A 33 -17.19 -0.25 -8.77
N ASP A 34 -16.11 -0.49 -8.03
CA ASP A 34 -14.83 -0.91 -8.60
C ASP A 34 -14.65 -2.43 -8.65
N PHE A 35 -15.50 -3.20 -7.97
CA PHE A 35 -15.45 -4.66 -7.99
C PHE A 35 -16.67 -5.25 -8.70
N THR A 36 -16.40 -6.17 -9.63
CA THR A 36 -17.42 -7.00 -10.28
C THR A 36 -17.63 -8.32 -9.53
N ARG A 37 -16.62 -8.77 -8.78
CA ARG A 37 -16.70 -9.93 -7.90
C ARG A 37 -15.75 -9.77 -6.73
N MET A 38 -16.21 -10.15 -5.54
CA MET A 38 -15.39 -10.28 -4.34
C MET A 38 -15.64 -11.64 -3.72
N GLU A 39 -14.58 -12.39 -3.44
CA GLU A 39 -14.64 -13.66 -2.74
C GLU A 39 -13.72 -13.59 -1.52
N LEU A 40 -14.33 -13.62 -0.33
CA LEU A 40 -13.62 -13.60 0.93
C LEU A 40 -13.52 -15.02 1.49
N LEU A 41 -12.31 -15.45 1.79
CA LEU A 41 -12.02 -16.71 2.43
C LEU A 41 -11.40 -16.46 3.80
N LEU A 42 -12.04 -16.96 4.85
CA LEU A 42 -11.43 -17.03 6.18
C LEU A 42 -10.54 -18.28 6.24
N LYS A 43 -9.23 -18.07 6.32
CA LYS A 43 -8.27 -19.14 6.56
C LYS A 43 -8.03 -19.25 8.06
N ASP A 44 -8.54 -20.32 8.65
CA ASP A 44 -8.22 -20.73 10.02
C ASP A 44 -7.04 -21.69 9.95
N ASN A 45 -5.82 -21.17 10.13
CA ASN A 45 -4.59 -21.96 10.04
C ASN A 45 -4.17 -22.51 11.41
N ASP A 46 -4.52 -21.80 12.48
CA ASP A 46 -4.42 -22.23 13.87
C ASP A 46 -5.23 -21.25 14.74
N ARG A 47 -5.73 -21.69 15.90
CA ARG A 47 -6.64 -20.93 16.80
C ARG A 47 -6.17 -19.52 17.20
N LEU A 48 -4.93 -19.16 16.90
CA LEU A 48 -4.28 -17.91 17.26
C LEU A 48 -4.07 -16.96 16.06
N HIS A 49 -4.12 -17.45 14.82
CA HIS A 49 -3.80 -16.68 13.61
C HIS A 49 -4.80 -16.99 12.49
N SER A 50 -6.00 -16.43 12.59
CA SER A 50 -6.91 -16.37 11.45
C SER A 50 -6.46 -15.26 10.50
N GLU A 51 -6.38 -15.58 9.20
CA GLU A 51 -6.10 -14.62 8.14
C GLU A 51 -7.29 -14.59 7.16
N PHE A 52 -7.66 -13.39 6.73
CA PHE A 52 -8.69 -13.22 5.71
C PHE A 52 -7.99 -13.07 4.37
N GLU A 53 -8.37 -13.88 3.39
CA GLU A 53 -7.87 -13.77 2.02
C GLU A 53 -9.03 -13.32 1.14
N MET A 54 -8.82 -12.26 0.36
CA MET A 54 -9.82 -11.75 -0.55
C MET A 54 -9.33 -11.84 -1.98
N ASN A 55 -10.08 -12.57 -2.81
CA ASN A 55 -9.91 -12.55 -4.25
C ASN A 55 -10.89 -11.52 -4.81
N VAL A 56 -10.38 -10.56 -5.55
CA VAL A 56 -11.20 -9.51 -6.16
C VAL A 56 -11.06 -9.55 -7.66
N THR A 57 -12.18 -9.30 -8.35
CA THR A 57 -12.22 -9.01 -9.77
C THR A 57 -12.70 -7.57 -9.92
N LEU A 58 -11.86 -6.74 -10.52
CA LEU A 58 -12.10 -5.33 -10.79
C LEU A 58 -13.12 -5.15 -11.92
N SER A 59 -13.80 -4.01 -11.94
CA SER A 59 -14.48 -3.52 -13.13
C SER A 59 -13.47 -3.16 -14.23
N PRO A 60 -13.90 -3.03 -15.49
CA PRO A 60 -13.02 -2.55 -16.57
C PRO A 60 -12.38 -1.19 -16.24
N GLU A 61 -13.14 -0.22 -15.72
CA GLU A 61 -12.58 1.10 -15.38
C GLU A 61 -11.56 1.01 -14.25
N ALA A 62 -11.85 0.22 -13.21
CA ALA A 62 -10.93 0.01 -12.10
C ALA A 62 -9.66 -0.76 -12.53
N THR A 63 -9.79 -1.68 -13.49
CA THR A 63 -8.67 -2.41 -14.08
C THR A 63 -7.72 -1.45 -14.81
N GLU A 64 -8.25 -0.55 -15.63
CA GLU A 64 -7.43 0.43 -16.35
C GLU A 64 -6.67 1.35 -15.37
N ARG A 65 -7.35 1.82 -14.31
CA ARG A 65 -6.71 2.61 -13.24
C ARG A 65 -5.60 1.82 -12.54
N MET A 66 -5.86 0.57 -12.18
CA MET A 66 -4.87 -0.32 -11.54
C MET A 66 -3.66 -0.54 -12.45
N GLN A 67 -3.87 -0.81 -13.74
CA GLN A 67 -2.78 -1.01 -14.70
C GLN A 67 -1.96 0.26 -14.90
N CYS A 68 -2.60 1.42 -14.91
CA CYS A 68 -1.92 2.71 -15.02
C CYS A 68 -0.98 2.93 -13.81
N ILE A 69 -1.54 2.85 -12.60
CA ILE A 69 -0.80 3.08 -11.35
C ILE A 69 0.31 2.04 -11.14
N THR A 70 0.03 0.76 -11.37
CA THR A 70 1.03 -0.31 -11.18
C THR A 70 2.16 -0.22 -12.19
N ARG A 71 1.88 0.22 -13.43
CA ARG A 71 2.92 0.46 -14.45
C ARG A 71 3.85 1.61 -14.07
N GLU A 72 3.31 2.69 -13.50
CA GLU A 72 4.12 3.83 -13.03
C GLU A 72 4.88 3.51 -11.74
N SER A 73 4.37 2.56 -10.95
CA SER A 73 4.88 2.22 -9.62
C SER A 73 5.73 0.95 -9.57
N ILE A 74 6.17 0.42 -10.73
CA ILE A 74 7.02 -0.78 -10.77
C ILE A 74 8.30 -0.53 -9.94
N GLY A 75 8.61 -1.47 -9.04
CA GLY A 75 9.74 -1.38 -8.11
C GLY A 75 9.48 -0.49 -6.89
N GLN A 76 8.31 0.14 -6.79
CA GLN A 76 7.90 0.97 -5.66
C GLN A 76 6.84 0.25 -4.80
N LYS A 77 6.65 0.75 -3.58
CA LYS A 77 5.56 0.27 -2.71
C LYS A 77 4.24 0.84 -3.21
N LEU A 78 3.22 0.00 -3.30
CA LEU A 78 1.83 0.37 -3.56
C LEU A 78 1.00 0.01 -2.34
N THR A 79 0.29 0.97 -1.80
CA THR A 79 -0.70 0.79 -0.75
C THR A 79 -2.08 0.64 -1.38
N LEU A 80 -2.71 -0.49 -1.11
CA LEU A 80 -4.07 -0.79 -1.50
C LEU A 80 -5.01 -0.32 -0.38
N LEU A 81 -5.94 0.55 -0.75
CA LEU A 81 -7.06 0.96 0.08
C LEU A 81 -8.36 0.42 -0.52
N ILE A 82 -9.27 0.00 0.35
CA ILE A 82 -10.64 -0.39 -0.03
C ILE A 82 -11.58 0.38 0.87
N ASN A 83 -12.49 1.14 0.28
CA ASN A 83 -13.37 2.07 0.99
C ASN A 83 -12.61 3.01 1.94
N GLY A 84 -11.38 3.40 1.57
CA GLY A 84 -10.50 4.22 2.41
C GLY A 84 -9.74 3.47 3.53
N TRP A 85 -9.99 2.18 3.73
CA TRP A 85 -9.22 1.36 4.67
C TRP A 85 -7.98 0.81 4.02
N LYS A 86 -6.82 1.05 4.63
CA LYS A 86 -5.56 0.48 4.19
C LYS A 86 -5.56 -1.04 4.39
N VAL A 87 -5.62 -1.79 3.30
CA VAL A 87 -5.70 -3.26 3.32
C VAL A 87 -4.31 -3.88 3.30
N SER A 88 -3.44 -3.41 2.41
CA SER A 88 -2.10 -3.96 2.26
C SER A 88 -1.14 -2.93 1.65
N THR A 89 0.15 -3.10 1.90
CA THR A 89 1.22 -2.37 1.20
C THR A 89 2.21 -3.39 0.67
N ALA A 90 2.40 -3.44 -0.64
CA ALA A 90 3.30 -4.39 -1.29
C ALA A 90 4.16 -3.70 -2.36
N THR A 91 5.35 -4.21 -2.61
CA THR A 91 6.18 -3.74 -3.73
C THR A 91 5.61 -4.27 -5.03
N VAL A 92 5.34 -3.37 -5.98
CA VAL A 92 4.83 -3.74 -7.31
C VAL A 92 5.97 -4.35 -8.11
N GLN A 93 5.87 -5.64 -8.41
CA GLN A 93 6.86 -6.36 -9.23
C GLN A 93 6.45 -6.40 -10.71
N SER A 94 5.16 -6.31 -10.98
CA SER A 94 4.58 -6.33 -12.32
C SER A 94 3.26 -5.57 -12.34
N VAL A 95 2.82 -5.23 -13.55
CA VAL A 95 1.49 -4.63 -13.76
C VAL A 95 0.43 -5.63 -13.30
N LEU A 96 -0.46 -5.19 -12.41
CA LEU A 96 -1.56 -6.03 -11.93
C LEU A 96 -2.72 -6.01 -12.94
N GLY A 97 -3.31 -7.19 -13.16
CA GLY A 97 -4.47 -7.35 -14.03
C GLY A 97 -5.79 -6.99 -13.34
N SER A 98 -6.89 -7.42 -13.95
CA SER A 98 -8.25 -7.23 -13.41
C SER A 98 -8.55 -8.11 -12.20
N GLN A 99 -7.80 -9.19 -11.99
CA GLN A 99 -7.98 -10.08 -10.86
C GLN A 99 -6.70 -10.17 -10.03
N PHE A 100 -6.84 -10.03 -8.72
CA PHE A 100 -5.75 -10.21 -7.78
C PHE A 100 -6.26 -10.70 -6.42
N ARG A 101 -5.31 -11.16 -5.61
CA ARG A 101 -5.54 -11.67 -4.27
C ARG A 101 -4.84 -10.79 -3.25
N VAL A 102 -5.51 -10.50 -2.15
CA VAL A 102 -4.94 -9.76 -1.04
C VAL A 102 -5.20 -10.47 0.28
N SER A 103 -4.18 -10.54 1.13
CA SER A 103 -4.35 -10.94 2.53
C SER A 103 -4.74 -9.71 3.36
N ILE A 104 -5.82 -9.84 4.09
CA ILE A 104 -6.41 -8.84 4.97
C ILE A 104 -6.11 -9.25 6.42
N PRO A 105 -5.38 -8.42 7.18
CA PRO A 105 -5.16 -8.67 8.60
C PRO A 105 -6.48 -8.64 9.37
N THR A 106 -6.66 -9.56 10.31
CA THR A 106 -7.87 -9.66 11.16
C THR A 106 -8.18 -8.36 11.92
N ALA A 107 -7.16 -7.56 12.24
CA ALA A 107 -7.32 -6.25 12.86
C ALA A 107 -8.12 -5.27 11.97
N ILE A 108 -7.89 -5.29 10.65
CA ILE A 108 -8.58 -4.41 9.69
C ILE A 108 -9.88 -5.06 9.21
N ALA A 109 -9.94 -6.40 9.14
CA ALA A 109 -11.11 -7.13 8.67
C ALA A 109 -12.39 -6.77 9.46
N LYS A 110 -12.29 -6.57 10.78
CA LYS A 110 -13.46 -6.21 11.60
C LYS A 110 -14.15 -4.91 11.14
N ASP A 111 -13.36 -3.94 10.69
CA ASP A 111 -13.86 -2.64 10.27
C ASP A 111 -14.12 -2.59 8.76
N LEU A 112 -13.31 -3.27 7.96
CA LEU A 112 -13.44 -3.29 6.50
C LEU A 112 -14.61 -4.15 6.04
N LEU A 113 -14.79 -5.36 6.58
CA LEU A 113 -15.77 -6.32 6.07
C LEU A 113 -17.22 -5.81 6.06
N PRO A 114 -17.69 -5.10 7.10
CA PRO A 114 -19.02 -4.48 7.06
C PRO A 114 -19.19 -3.47 5.92
N THR A 115 -18.12 -2.76 5.52
CA THR A 115 -18.18 -1.77 4.43
C THR A 115 -18.21 -2.40 3.03
N LEU A 116 -17.92 -3.70 2.90
CA LEU A 116 -17.91 -4.38 1.61
C LEU A 116 -19.32 -4.74 1.12
N VAL A 117 -20.32 -4.70 2.01
CA VAL A 117 -21.70 -5.13 1.75
C VAL A 117 -22.72 -3.99 1.71
N ASP A 118 -22.28 -2.75 1.97
CA ASP A 118 -23.07 -1.53 1.75
C ASP A 118 -23.11 -1.14 0.26
#